data_AF-A0A950VWV0-F1
#
_entry.id   AF-A0A950VWV0-F1
#
_cell.length_a   1.000
_cell.length_b   1.000
_cell.length_c   1.000
_cell.angle_alpha   90.00
_cell.angle_beta   90.00
_cell.angle_gamma   90.00
#
_symmetry.space_group_name_H-M   'P 1'
#
loop_
_entity.id
_entity.type
_entity.pdbx_description
1 polymer ?
#
loop_
_entity_poly.entity_id
_entity_poly.type
_entity_poly.pdbx_seq_one_letter_code
_entity_poly.pdbx_strand_id
1 'polypeptide(L)'
;MRVVIVDDELPARELLREFLAADEDCEIVAECANGFEAVKAVAQHDPDLLLLDIQMPKLDGFEVLELLDRSPIVVFVTAHDEHALRAFEVHALDYLLKPLSHERFQQVMERVKRAAGHDRQPVAGLATSLRAKPLQRIVVRGEDGAIQVVPVSRLDYIEAAD
;
A
#
# COMPACT_ATOMS: atom_id res chain seq x y z
N MET A 1 11.17 0.28 -14.79
CA MET A 1 9.86 0.41 -14.11
C MET A 1 9.33 1.79 -14.37
N ARG A 2 8.13 1.91 -14.94
CA ARG A 2 7.54 3.18 -15.37
C ARG A 2 6.65 3.72 -14.25
N VAL A 3 6.92 4.94 -13.82
CA VAL A 3 6.35 5.54 -12.62
C VAL A 3 5.55 6.78 -12.98
N VAL A 4 4.36 6.92 -12.40
CA VAL A 4 3.59 8.18 -12.41
C VAL A 4 3.55 8.74 -11.00
N ILE A 5 3.84 10.03 -10.87
CA ILE A 5 3.73 10.79 -9.62
C ILE A 5 2.49 11.67 -9.68
N VAL A 6 1.65 11.58 -8.66
CA VAL A 6 0.41 12.36 -8.57
C VAL A 6 0.34 13.01 -7.20
N ASP A 7 0.39 14.34 -7.21
CA ASP A 7 0.32 15.18 -6.02
C ASP A 7 -0.01 16.60 -6.48
N ASP A 8 -0.91 17.32 -5.85
CA ASP A 8 -1.23 18.69 -6.26
C ASP A 8 -0.12 19.69 -5.85
N GLU A 9 0.69 19.33 -4.86
CA GLU A 9 1.80 20.15 -4.37
C GLU A 9 3.08 19.93 -5.20
N LEU A 10 3.56 20.99 -5.87
CA LEU A 10 4.83 20.95 -6.61
C LEU A 10 6.02 20.48 -5.75
N PRO A 11 6.22 20.96 -4.50
CA PRO A 11 7.35 20.52 -3.68
C PRO A 11 7.36 19.01 -3.40
N ALA A 12 6.19 18.38 -3.26
CA ALA A 12 6.09 16.94 -3.03
C ALA A 12 6.49 16.16 -4.29
N ARG A 13 6.06 16.61 -5.48
CA ARG A 13 6.50 16.01 -6.75
C ARG A 13 8.01 16.16 -6.96
N GLU A 14 8.57 17.32 -6.64
CA GLU A 14 10.02 17.57 -6.73
C GLU A 14 10.81 16.65 -5.80
N LEU A 15 10.34 16.45 -4.56
CA LEU A 15 10.96 15.54 -3.60
C LEU A 15 10.95 14.09 -4.10
N LEU A 16 9.80 13.61 -4.58
CA LEU A 16 9.67 12.26 -5.12
C LEU A 16 10.54 12.06 -6.36
N ARG A 17 10.62 13.07 -7.22
CA ARG A 17 11.52 13.08 -8.39
C ARG A 17 12.98 12.99 -7.96
N GLU A 18 13.39 13.74 -6.96
CA GLU A 18 14.75 13.67 -6.41
C GLU A 18 15.05 12.28 -5.84
N PHE A 19 14.11 11.69 -5.10
CA PHE A 19 14.29 10.36 -4.52
C PHE A 19 14.36 9.26 -5.57
N LEU A 20 13.61 9.39 -6.66
CA LEU A 20 13.65 8.45 -7.80
C LEU A 20 14.86 8.67 -8.71
N ALA A 21 15.47 9.86 -8.73
CA ALA A 21 16.60 10.16 -9.62
C ALA A 21 17.84 9.29 -9.33
N ALA A 22 17.96 8.75 -8.11
CA ALA A 22 19.04 7.84 -7.73
C ALA A 22 18.81 6.39 -8.21
N ASP A 23 17.65 6.07 -8.77
CA ASP A 23 17.24 4.73 -9.15
C ASP A 23 17.15 4.58 -10.67
N GLU A 24 18.20 4.02 -11.29
CA GLU A 24 18.28 3.82 -12.75
C GLU A 24 17.21 2.85 -13.29
N ASP A 25 16.60 2.03 -12.43
CA ASP A 25 15.53 1.12 -12.81
C ASP A 25 14.16 1.82 -12.90
N CYS A 26 14.07 3.09 -12.52
CA CYS A 26 12.83 3.86 -12.50
C CYS A 26 12.83 4.96 -13.59
N GLU A 27 11.74 5.02 -14.35
CA GLU A 27 11.49 6.08 -15.33
C GLU A 27 10.20 6.82 -14.94
N ILE A 28 10.28 8.12 -14.66
CA ILE A 28 9.10 8.94 -14.41
C ILE A 28 8.49 9.28 -15.78
N VAL A 29 7.33 8.68 -16.08
CA VAL A 29 6.66 8.84 -17.39
C VAL A 29 5.61 9.95 -17.40
N ALA A 30 5.12 10.35 -16.22
CA ALA A 30 4.26 11.51 -16.06
C ALA A 30 4.28 12.04 -14.61
N GLU A 31 4.04 13.33 -14.48
CA GLU A 31 3.74 14.02 -13.23
C GLU A 31 2.37 14.69 -13.36
N CYS A 32 1.52 14.56 -12.35
CA CYS A 32 0.13 15.01 -12.40
C CYS A 32 -0.20 15.84 -11.15
N ALA A 33 -0.95 16.92 -11.34
CA ALA A 33 -1.33 17.84 -10.25
C ALA A 33 -2.78 17.65 -9.77
N ASN A 34 -3.51 16.65 -10.29
CA ASN A 34 -4.86 16.28 -9.86
C ASN A 34 -5.24 14.89 -10.38
N GLY A 35 -6.32 14.32 -9.83
CA GLY A 35 -6.77 12.98 -10.20
C GLY A 35 -7.22 12.80 -11.65
N PHE A 36 -7.74 13.84 -12.32
CA PHE A 36 -8.11 13.72 -13.75
C PHE A 36 -6.88 13.53 -14.64
N GLU A 37 -5.81 14.27 -14.36
CA GLU A 37 -4.52 14.07 -15.04
C GLU A 37 -3.95 12.68 -14.75
N ALA A 38 -4.10 12.19 -13.51
CA ALA A 38 -3.66 10.85 -13.13
C ALA A 38 -4.34 9.75 -13.95
N VAL A 39 -5.68 9.76 -14.03
CA VAL A 39 -6.44 8.77 -14.80
C VAL A 39 -6.03 8.79 -16.27
N LYS A 40 -5.89 9.98 -16.86
CA LYS A 40 -5.42 10.12 -18.24
C LYS A 40 -3.99 9.60 -18.42
N ALA A 41 -3.09 9.93 -17.50
CA ALA A 41 -1.70 9.51 -17.55
C ALA A 41 -1.57 8.00 -17.41
N VAL A 42 -2.32 7.36 -16.50
CA VAL A 42 -2.33 5.91 -16.35
C VAL A 42 -2.84 5.24 -17.63
N ALA A 43 -3.92 5.74 -18.23
CA ALA A 43 -4.45 5.19 -19.49
C ALA A 43 -3.48 5.38 -20.67
N GLN A 44 -2.81 6.53 -20.75
CA GLN A 44 -1.88 6.84 -21.84
C GLN A 44 -0.55 6.09 -21.69
N HIS A 45 -0.07 5.96 -20.46
CA HIS A 45 1.24 5.47 -20.18
C HIS A 45 1.26 4.05 -19.62
N ASP A 46 0.19 3.36 -19.25
CA ASP A 46 0.24 1.99 -18.65
C ASP A 46 1.43 1.80 -17.67
N PRO A 47 1.54 2.63 -16.62
CA PRO A 47 2.68 2.59 -15.70
C PRO A 47 2.70 1.31 -14.85
N ASP A 48 3.87 1.01 -14.30
CA ASP A 48 4.05 -0.10 -13.36
C ASP A 48 3.75 0.33 -11.92
N LEU A 49 4.07 1.59 -11.57
CA LEU A 49 3.91 2.18 -10.24
C LEU A 49 3.19 3.53 -10.32
N LEU A 50 2.26 3.72 -9.40
CA LEU A 50 1.57 4.99 -9.14
C LEU A 50 1.88 5.45 -7.71
N LEU A 51 2.61 6.55 -7.59
CA LEU A 51 2.79 7.29 -6.34
C LEU A 51 1.68 8.34 -6.26
N LEU A 52 0.76 8.18 -5.32
CA LEU A 52 -0.53 8.87 -5.34
C LEU A 52 -0.81 9.59 -4.02
N ASP A 53 -1.01 10.91 -4.05
CA ASP A 53 -1.65 11.59 -2.93
C ASP A 53 -3.15 11.28 -2.88
N ILE A 54 -3.72 11.33 -1.68
CA ILE A 54 -5.13 11.09 -1.43
C ILE A 54 -5.91 12.39 -1.58
N GLN A 55 -5.46 13.46 -0.93
CA GLN A 55 -6.19 14.73 -0.96
C GLN A 55 -5.71 15.58 -2.10
N MET A 56 -6.49 15.64 -3.18
CA MET A 56 -6.21 16.48 -4.32
C MET A 56 -7.49 17.14 -4.84
N PRO A 57 -7.40 18.28 -5.53
CA PRO A 57 -8.56 18.90 -6.15
C PRO A 57 -9.22 17.99 -7.20
N LYS A 58 -10.54 18.15 -7.35
CA LYS A 58 -11.41 17.53 -8.36
C LYS A 58 -11.69 16.04 -8.18
N LEU A 59 -10.66 15.23 -7.95
CA LEU A 59 -10.75 13.78 -7.72
C LEU A 59 -9.73 13.39 -6.67
N ASP A 60 -10.18 12.69 -5.63
CA ASP A 60 -9.31 12.17 -4.59
C ASP A 60 -8.56 10.90 -5.06
N GLY A 61 -7.50 10.51 -4.34
CA GLY A 61 -6.68 9.36 -4.71
C GLY A 61 -7.44 8.02 -4.74
N PHE A 62 -8.49 7.86 -3.95
CA PHE A 62 -9.32 6.64 -4.00
C PHE A 62 -10.24 6.64 -5.20
N GLU A 63 -10.89 7.77 -5.49
CA GLU A 63 -11.72 7.96 -6.68
C GLU A 63 -10.91 7.75 -7.97
N VAL A 64 -9.64 8.16 -7.98
CA VAL A 64 -8.72 7.85 -9.10
C VAL A 64 -8.65 6.34 -9.33
N LEU A 65 -8.42 5.54 -8.28
CA LEU A 65 -8.29 4.09 -8.40
C LEU A 65 -9.57 3.40 -8.87
N GLU A 66 -10.73 3.89 -8.45
CA GLU A 66 -12.04 3.38 -8.90
C GLU A 66 -12.28 3.60 -10.41
N LEU A 67 -11.61 4.58 -11.00
CA LEU A 67 -11.72 4.93 -12.43
C LEU A 67 -10.66 4.25 -13.31
N LEU A 68 -9.71 3.49 -12.74
CA LEU A 68 -8.67 2.82 -13.51
C LEU A 68 -9.13 1.44 -14.01
N ASP A 69 -9.08 1.21 -15.32
CA ASP A 69 -9.36 -0.11 -15.91
C ASP A 69 -8.30 -1.16 -15.57
N ARG A 70 -7.05 -0.73 -15.37
CA ARG A 70 -5.93 -1.55 -14.91
C ARG A 70 -5.24 -0.86 -13.75
N SER A 71 -5.07 -1.59 -12.66
CA SER A 71 -4.40 -1.07 -11.48
C SER A 71 -2.88 -1.32 -11.58
N PRO A 72 -2.05 -0.26 -11.66
CA PRO A 72 -0.62 -0.39 -11.40
C PRO A 72 -0.38 -0.77 -9.93
N ILE A 73 0.88 -1.00 -9.54
CA ILE A 73 1.22 -1.02 -8.12
C ILE A 73 0.94 0.38 -7.56
N VAL A 74 0.18 0.47 -6.48
CA VAL A 74 -0.17 1.76 -5.85
C VAL A 74 0.58 1.90 -4.53
N VAL A 75 1.20 3.06 -4.35
CA VAL A 75 1.73 3.50 -3.05
C VAL A 75 1.15 4.88 -2.78
N PHE A 76 0.40 5.00 -1.68
CA PHE A 76 -0.10 6.31 -1.28
C PHE A 76 1.01 7.13 -0.63
N VAL A 77 1.10 8.41 -0.99
CA VAL A 77 2.04 9.38 -0.42
C VAL A 77 1.25 10.61 0.00
N THR A 78 0.95 10.76 1.29
CA THR A 78 -0.03 11.76 1.73
C THR A 78 0.28 12.33 3.11
N ALA A 79 -0.23 13.52 3.43
CA ALA A 79 -0.12 14.09 4.78
C ALA A 79 -1.18 13.56 5.77
N HIS A 80 -2.14 12.77 5.28
CA HIS A 80 -3.30 12.32 6.05
C HIS A 80 -3.10 10.89 6.57
N ASP A 81 -3.20 10.65 7.87
CA ASP A 81 -3.03 9.32 8.46
C ASP A 81 -4.34 8.53 8.62
N GLU A 82 -5.46 9.24 8.70
CA GLU A 82 -6.81 8.70 8.88
C GLU A 82 -7.26 7.74 7.75
N HIS A 83 -6.64 7.82 6.57
CA HIS A 83 -6.99 6.99 5.42
C HIS A 83 -6.17 5.70 5.29
N ALA A 84 -5.24 5.44 6.21
CA ALA A 84 -4.37 4.26 6.16
C ALA A 84 -5.16 2.93 6.17
N LEU A 85 -6.27 2.85 6.90
CA LEU A 85 -7.14 1.66 6.91
C LEU A 85 -7.80 1.42 5.55
N ARG A 86 -8.31 2.48 4.91
CA ARG A 86 -8.94 2.41 3.58
C ARG A 86 -7.93 2.05 2.50
N ALA A 87 -6.67 2.45 2.63
CA ALA A 87 -5.61 2.05 1.71
C ALA A 87 -5.41 0.52 1.64
N PHE A 88 -5.66 -0.20 2.73
CA PHE A 88 -5.64 -1.68 2.72
C PHE A 88 -6.80 -2.27 1.92
N GLU A 89 -7.98 -1.65 1.96
CA GLU A 89 -9.17 -2.12 1.25
C GLU A 89 -8.99 -2.06 -0.27
N VAL A 90 -8.29 -1.03 -0.76
CA VAL A 90 -7.99 -0.84 -2.20
C VAL A 90 -6.70 -1.56 -2.65
N HIS A 91 -6.18 -2.47 -1.84
CA HIS A 91 -4.97 -3.25 -2.14
C HIS A 91 -3.74 -2.41 -2.51
N ALA A 92 -3.58 -1.22 -1.91
CA ALA A 92 -2.33 -0.49 -2.03
C ALA A 92 -1.18 -1.29 -1.42
N LEU A 93 0.00 -1.22 -2.04
CA LEU A 93 1.16 -1.96 -1.58
C LEU A 93 1.75 -1.35 -0.29
N ASP A 94 1.76 -0.02 -0.21
CA ASP A 94 2.29 0.70 0.95
C ASP A 94 1.64 2.09 1.10
N TYR A 95 1.88 2.69 2.26
CA TYR A 95 1.36 3.98 2.66
C TYR A 95 2.48 4.81 3.30
N LEU A 96 2.74 5.98 2.72
CA LEU A 96 3.81 6.89 3.11
C LEU A 96 3.20 8.19 3.61
N LEU A 97 3.55 8.57 4.85
CA LEU A 97 3.15 9.84 5.44
C LEU A 97 4.16 10.94 5.11
N LYS A 98 3.65 12.11 4.68
CA LYS A 98 4.41 13.36 4.62
C LYS A 98 4.60 13.88 6.07
N PRO A 99 5.79 14.38 6.46
CA PRO A 99 7.02 14.47 5.66
C PRO A 99 7.70 13.11 5.47
N LEU A 100 8.05 12.81 4.22
CA LEU A 100 8.67 11.55 3.81
C LEU A 100 10.19 11.60 3.99
N SER A 101 10.77 10.60 4.67
CA SER A 101 12.23 10.41 4.69
C SER A 101 12.70 9.56 3.50
N HIS A 102 13.91 9.83 3.01
CA HIS A 102 14.53 9.06 1.94
C HIS A 102 14.65 7.57 2.30
N GLU A 103 15.03 7.26 3.55
CA GLU A 103 15.14 5.88 4.03
C GLU A 103 13.80 5.13 3.94
N ARG A 104 12.70 5.75 4.38
CA ARG A 104 11.37 5.14 4.32
C ARG A 104 10.92 4.96 2.87
N PHE A 105 11.21 5.92 2.00
CA PHE A 105 10.93 5.80 0.57
C PHE A 105 11.67 4.61 -0.05
N GLN A 106 12.98 4.47 0.20
CA GLN A 106 13.78 3.36 -0.32
C GLN A 106 13.25 2.00 0.14
N GLN A 107 12.87 1.86 1.41
CA GLN A 107 12.27 0.63 1.91
C GLN A 107 10.98 0.25 1.18
N VAL A 108 10.18 1.23 0.76
CA VAL A 108 8.96 0.99 -0.04
C VAL A 108 9.32 0.64 -1.47
N MET A 109 10.26 1.33 -2.11
CA MET A 109 10.71 1.01 -3.46
C MET A 109 11.28 -0.41 -3.57
N GLU A 110 12.01 -0.89 -2.56
CA GLU A 110 12.46 -2.28 -2.48
C GLU A 110 11.30 -3.30 -2.37
N ARG A 111 10.16 -2.92 -1.78
CA ARG A 111 8.94 -3.74 -1.79
C ARG A 111 8.28 -3.70 -3.16
N VAL A 112 8.19 -2.52 -3.78
CA VAL A 112 7.65 -2.34 -5.14
C VAL A 112 8.42 -3.19 -6.15
N LYS A 113 9.76 -3.10 -6.17
CA LYS A 113 10.61 -3.87 -7.08
C LYS A 113 10.42 -5.37 -6.92
N ARG A 114 10.30 -5.85 -5.67
CA ARG A 114 10.01 -7.27 -5.41
C ARG A 114 8.61 -7.67 -5.89
N ALA A 115 7.61 -6.82 -5.72
CA ALA A 115 6.26 -7.07 -6.20
C ALA A 115 6.16 -7.04 -7.74
N ALA A 116 6.95 -6.19 -8.40
CA ALA A 116 7.03 -6.11 -9.86
C ALA A 116 7.86 -7.24 -10.51
N GLY A 117 8.91 -7.70 -9.83
CA GLY A 117 9.79 -8.77 -10.31
C GLY A 117 9.26 -10.19 -10.08
N HIS A 118 8.28 -10.36 -9.17
CA HIS A 118 7.47 -11.56 -9.18
C HIS A 118 6.39 -11.36 -10.25
N ASP A 119 6.38 -12.25 -11.24
CA ASP A 119 5.28 -12.42 -12.20
C ASP A 119 3.95 -12.14 -11.50
N ARG A 120 3.01 -11.44 -12.17
CA ARG A 120 1.64 -11.13 -11.70
C ARG A 120 0.87 -12.40 -11.30
N GLN A 121 1.33 -13.08 -10.26
CA GLN A 121 0.56 -14.06 -9.56
C GLN A 121 -0.40 -13.24 -8.72
N PRO A 122 -1.72 -13.42 -8.91
CA PRO A 122 -2.69 -12.80 -8.04
C PRO A 122 -2.30 -13.08 -6.59
N VAL A 123 -2.65 -12.14 -5.71
CA VAL A 123 -2.48 -12.16 -4.24
C VAL A 123 -3.00 -13.44 -3.53
N ALA A 124 -3.38 -14.50 -4.26
CA ALA A 124 -3.39 -15.89 -3.80
C ALA A 124 -2.06 -16.32 -3.13
N GLY A 125 -0.95 -15.64 -3.42
CA GLY A 125 0.33 -15.84 -2.73
C GLY A 125 0.33 -15.40 -1.27
N LEU A 126 -0.42 -14.35 -0.88
CA LEU A 126 -0.50 -13.95 0.53
C LEU A 126 -1.32 -14.94 1.34
N ALA A 127 -2.33 -15.60 0.75
CA ALA A 127 -3.01 -16.75 1.37
C ALA A 127 -2.05 -17.95 1.58
N THR A 128 -0.97 -18.03 0.77
CA THR A 128 0.04 -19.09 0.89
C THR A 128 1.17 -18.72 1.86
N SER A 129 1.54 -17.43 1.99
CA SER A 129 2.42 -16.92 3.05
C SER A 129 1.72 -16.75 4.40
N LEU A 130 0.38 -16.66 4.38
CA LEU A 130 -0.53 -16.86 5.51
C LEU A 130 -0.94 -18.33 5.66
N ARG A 131 -0.23 -19.29 5.07
CA ARG A 131 -0.18 -20.63 5.68
C ARG A 131 0.33 -20.42 7.09
N ALA A 132 -0.64 -20.46 8.00
CA ALA A 132 -0.61 -19.83 9.30
C ALA A 132 0.73 -20.08 9.99
N LYS A 133 1.43 -19.00 10.36
CA LYS A 133 2.27 -19.13 11.55
C LYS A 133 1.34 -19.69 12.64
N PRO A 134 1.68 -20.82 13.28
CA PRO A 134 0.82 -21.39 14.29
C PRO A 134 0.51 -20.31 15.33
N LEU A 135 -0.76 -20.18 15.68
CA LEU A 135 -1.20 -19.25 16.71
C LEU A 135 -0.32 -19.48 17.94
N GLN A 136 0.28 -18.41 18.45
CA GLN A 136 1.15 -18.53 19.64
C GLN A 136 0.37 -18.25 20.92
N ARG A 137 -0.74 -17.51 20.85
CA ARG A 137 -1.59 -17.13 21.98
C ARG A 137 -3.06 -17.05 21.57
N ILE A 138 -3.95 -17.45 22.46
CA ILE A 138 -5.40 -17.34 22.33
C ILE A 138 -5.91 -16.41 23.44
N VAL A 139 -6.84 -15.53 23.09
CA VAL A 139 -7.51 -14.64 24.04
C VAL A 139 -8.85 -15.28 24.41
N VAL A 140 -9.03 -15.59 25.70
CA VAL A 140 -10.25 -16.16 26.26
C VAL A 140 -10.90 -15.10 27.13
N ARG A 141 -12.19 -14.83 26.91
CA ARG A 141 -12.98 -13.96 27.76
C ARG A 141 -13.82 -14.83 28.68
N GLY A 142 -13.56 -14.76 29.98
CA GLY A 142 -14.34 -15.43 31.01
C GLY A 142 -15.75 -14.84 31.14
N GLU A 143 -16.66 -15.62 31.73
CA GLU A 143 -18.05 -15.21 31.97
C GLU A 143 -18.18 -14.01 32.92
N ASP A 144 -17.19 -13.83 33.80
CA ASP A 144 -17.02 -12.67 34.68
C ASP A 144 -16.48 -11.42 33.96
N GLY A 145 -16.22 -11.51 32.65
CA GLY A 145 -15.66 -10.45 31.82
C GLY A 145 -14.14 -10.35 31.88
N ALA A 146 -13.46 -11.20 32.65
CA ALA A 146 -12.00 -11.21 32.70
C ALA A 146 -11.41 -11.71 31.38
N ILE A 147 -10.39 -11.00 30.86
CA ILE A 147 -9.67 -11.41 29.66
C ILE A 147 -8.40 -12.15 30.07
N GLN A 148 -8.26 -13.39 29.62
CA GLN A 148 -7.08 -14.21 29.82
C GLN A 148 -6.38 -14.50 28.49
N VAL A 149 -5.06 -14.40 28.48
CA VAL A 149 -4.23 -14.70 27.30
C VAL A 149 -3.48 -15.99 27.54
N VAL A 150 -3.88 -17.05 26.84
CA VAL A 150 -3.34 -18.40 26.99
C VAL A 150 -2.32 -18.69 25.88
N PRO A 151 -1.05 -19.01 26.21
CA PRO A 151 -0.09 -19.48 25.22
C PRO A 151 -0.51 -20.83 24.65
N VAL A 152 -0.44 -20.99 23.32
CA VAL A 152 -0.83 -22.24 22.64
C VAL A 152 0.06 -23.43 23.04
N SER A 153 1.31 -23.17 23.44
CA SER A 153 2.19 -24.21 24.00
C SER A 153 1.71 -24.84 25.31
N ARG A 154 0.68 -24.27 25.94
CA ARG A 154 0.04 -24.78 27.16
C ARG A 154 -1.38 -25.31 26.91
N LEU A 155 -1.82 -25.43 25.64
CA LEU A 155 -3.12 -25.98 25.28
C LEU A 155 -2.96 -27.44 24.84
N ASP A 156 -3.51 -28.36 25.63
CA ASP A 156 -3.52 -29.78 25.28
C ASP A 156 -4.68 -30.12 24.31
N TYR A 157 -5.89 -29.61 24.57
CA TYR A 157 -7.05 -29.70 23.67
C TYR A 157 -8.07 -28.58 23.94
N ILE A 158 -9.02 -28.39 23.03
CA ILE A 158 -10.18 -27.48 23.17
C ILE A 158 -11.43 -28.30 22.86
N GLU A 159 -12.43 -28.22 23.73
CA GLU A 159 -13.74 -28.82 23.52
C GLU A 159 -14.84 -27.75 23.61
N ALA A 160 -15.96 -28.00 22.92
CA ALA A 160 -17.16 -27.18 23.08
C ALA A 160 -17.93 -27.68 24.31
N ALA A 161 -18.39 -26.76 25.15
CA ALA A 161 -19.33 -27.06 26.21
C ALA A 161 -20.76 -27.05 25.61
N ASP A 162 -21.52 -28.12 25.81
CA ASP A 162 -22.94 -28.23 25.46
C ASP A 162 -23.85 -27.46 26.43
#